data_AF-A0A3Q8XM87-F1
#
_entry.id   AF-A0A3Q8XM87-F1
#
_cell.length_a   1.000
_cell.length_b   1.000
_cell.length_c   1.000
_cell.angle_alpha   90.00
_cell.angle_beta   90.00
_cell.angle_gamma   90.00
#
_symmetry.space_group_name_H-M   'P 1'
#
loop_
_entity.id
_entity.type
_entity.pdbx_description
1 polymer ?
#
loop_
_entity_poly.entity_id
_entity_poly.type
_entity_poly.pdbx_seq_one_letter_code
_entity_poly.pdbx_strand_id
1 'polypeptide(L)'
;MTSVLTNRAAMAASATLRSIALLSNSTQLQASSGLRIGSASDNAAYWSISTTMKSDAKALGAVGDALGLARAKIDVAYQSLSSVIDVLSEFRAKLVAAQEPGVDPAKIQKELDQLKGQVESIAASSSFNGANWLSTDIDDIHDRTLDVTHVTSTMTRSANGFSALSTMEFHLSETSLFNTSGGGLLEPDSRLSLTLGGIRNSDNYRNQDGEIVIDRFNTLAGERARFKFDFTGPMTFDDPSDAITFDLVVDKDNPSDVAPPHDQGRTTSLRIDRTVVDAVLPSANGTIGTYQDYIRVLNHVLTPAGAYATQVLDYDDDGNIFVVEDAIGLSTSENSGLDGSYLEISGLTAVGVSASGLTDRQVFGTRGSGMTLSFSPFTVHLDGKSDDGVKVSFSFSANGEPQRFYEFDRSYVNALFDRDTGKVETVEEMHELLTSLIAADWPDVLIEVDGASTISIRTDPAVDRLAGGRTRIGFSNIDVSIEPLADLSFRAIDIATNPAMKGIYLNYMDTVLQKAIDGTATLGAFRKRIDMQTDFNASLIQSIEKGVGRLIDADMNDVSTRLKALQVQEQLAGQSLAIANDNTDLVMQLFN
;
A
#
# COMPACT_ATOMS: atom_id res chain seq x y z
N MET A 1 -39.60 42.91 88.85
CA MET A 1 -39.10 42.05 89.93
C MET A 1 -37.80 41.39 89.48
N THR A 2 -36.68 41.87 90.01
CA THR A 2 -35.37 41.20 89.95
C THR A 2 -35.38 40.06 90.97
N SER A 3 -35.09 38.83 90.55
CA SER A 3 -35.02 37.64 91.41
C SER A 3 -33.56 37.36 91.75
N VAL A 4 -33.22 37.29 93.04
CA VAL A 4 -31.87 37.00 93.54
C VAL A 4 -31.45 35.55 93.26
N LEU A 5 -32.42 34.63 93.13
CA LEU A 5 -32.16 33.20 92.87
C LEU A 5 -31.88 32.89 91.40
N THR A 6 -32.20 33.80 90.48
CA THR A 6 -31.99 33.63 89.03
C THR A 6 -31.39 34.89 88.44
N ASN A 7 -30.06 34.94 88.31
CA ASN A 7 -29.36 36.04 87.66
C ASN A 7 -29.58 36.00 86.14
N ARG A 8 -30.64 36.66 85.68
CA ARG A 8 -31.00 36.72 84.25
C ARG A 8 -29.92 37.40 83.40
N ALA A 9 -29.19 38.36 83.95
CA ALA A 9 -28.10 39.05 83.24
C ALA A 9 -26.90 38.11 83.03
N ALA A 10 -26.49 37.36 84.05
CA ALA A 10 -25.43 36.37 83.91
C ALA A 10 -25.83 35.16 83.05
N MET A 11 -27.10 34.72 83.10
CA MET A 11 -27.59 33.66 82.19
C MET A 11 -27.58 34.12 80.73
N ALA A 12 -28.00 35.35 80.45
CA ALA A 12 -27.93 35.93 79.11
C ALA A 12 -26.48 36.08 78.64
N ALA A 13 -25.59 36.62 79.49
CA ALA A 13 -24.16 36.74 79.19
C ALA A 13 -23.49 35.37 78.99
N SER A 14 -23.86 34.35 79.77
CA SER A 14 -23.37 32.97 79.64
C SER A 14 -23.87 32.28 78.37
N ALA A 15 -25.12 32.53 77.95
CA ALA A 15 -25.64 32.05 76.68
C ALA A 15 -24.89 32.69 75.50
N THR A 16 -24.63 33.99 75.58
CA THR A 16 -23.81 34.72 74.59
C THR A 16 -22.37 34.22 74.56
N LEU A 17 -21.73 34.03 75.73
CA LEU A 17 -20.36 33.51 75.83
C LEU A 17 -20.25 32.10 75.25
N ARG A 18 -21.23 31.21 75.52
CA ARG A 18 -21.29 29.88 74.89
C ARG A 18 -21.46 29.97 73.38
N SER A 19 -22.27 30.90 72.89
CA SER A 19 -22.42 31.14 71.46
C SER A 19 -21.13 31.64 70.81
N ILE A 20 -20.40 32.55 71.46
CA ILE A 20 -19.11 33.06 70.97
C ILE A 20 -18.06 31.95 71.01
N ALA A 21 -18.01 31.14 72.07
CA ALA A 21 -17.08 30.01 72.19
C ALA A 21 -17.29 28.95 71.09
N LEU A 22 -18.54 28.65 70.74
CA LEU A 22 -18.84 27.76 69.61
C LEU A 22 -18.39 28.36 68.27
N LEU A 23 -18.63 29.65 68.06
CA LEU A 23 -18.17 30.36 66.84
C LEU A 23 -16.63 30.45 66.78
N SER A 24 -15.97 30.74 67.89
CA SER A 24 -14.51 30.81 68.04
C SER A 24 -13.87 29.47 67.71
N ASN A 25 -14.38 28.38 68.29
CA ASN A 25 -13.93 27.01 68.00
C ASN A 25 -14.12 26.64 66.52
N SER A 26 -15.28 26.96 65.93
CA SER A 26 -15.52 26.70 64.49
C SER A 26 -14.58 27.50 63.59
N THR A 27 -14.32 28.78 63.90
CA THR A 27 -13.40 29.63 63.14
C THR A 27 -11.96 29.18 63.31
N GLN A 28 -11.60 28.68 64.50
CA GLN A 28 -10.29 28.08 64.77
C GLN A 28 -10.07 26.79 63.97
N LEU A 29 -11.10 25.94 63.83
CA LEU A 29 -11.06 24.75 62.97
C LEU A 29 -10.92 25.13 61.49
N GLN A 30 -11.63 26.15 61.01
CA GLN A 30 -11.44 26.67 59.65
C GLN A 30 -10.04 27.24 59.44
N ALA A 31 -9.51 27.98 60.42
CA ALA A 31 -8.15 28.51 60.38
C ALA A 31 -7.08 27.41 60.38
N SER A 32 -7.31 26.33 61.15
CA SER A 32 -6.36 25.22 61.25
C SER A 32 -6.42 24.28 60.04
N SER A 33 -7.60 24.06 59.46
CA SER A 33 -7.78 23.17 58.31
C SER A 33 -7.62 23.87 56.97
N GLY A 34 -7.75 25.20 56.94
CA GLY A 34 -7.84 25.99 55.70
C GLY A 34 -9.17 25.80 54.96
N LEU A 35 -10.11 25.01 55.50
CA LEU A 35 -11.37 24.67 54.85
C LEU A 35 -12.54 25.35 55.56
N ARG A 36 -13.35 26.09 54.80
CA ARG A 36 -14.68 26.56 55.22
C ARG A 36 -15.65 25.40 55.44
N ILE A 37 -15.51 24.34 54.62
CA ILE A 37 -16.36 23.14 54.65
C ILE A 37 -15.45 21.92 54.74
N GLY A 38 -15.23 21.40 55.96
CA GLY A 38 -14.32 20.28 56.20
C GLY A 38 -15.03 18.92 56.24
N SER A 39 -16.31 18.92 56.62
CA SER A 39 -17.12 17.73 56.88
C SER A 39 -18.51 17.84 56.27
N ALA A 40 -19.20 16.70 56.12
CA ALA A 40 -20.58 16.67 55.61
C ALA A 40 -21.57 17.42 56.52
N SER A 41 -21.27 17.54 57.82
CA SER A 41 -22.07 18.32 58.77
C SER A 41 -21.99 19.84 58.55
N ASP A 42 -20.92 20.34 57.91
CA ASP A 42 -20.77 21.78 57.67
C ASP A 42 -21.65 22.23 56.50
N ASN A 43 -21.67 21.44 55.42
CA ASN A 43 -22.60 21.58 54.30
C ASN A 43 -22.59 20.32 53.42
N ALA A 44 -23.64 19.49 53.52
CA ALA A 44 -23.68 18.19 52.84
C ALA A 44 -23.56 18.30 51.31
N ALA A 45 -24.18 19.31 50.69
CA ALA A 45 -24.18 19.46 49.23
C ALA A 45 -22.79 19.84 48.70
N TYR A 46 -22.18 20.90 49.25
CA TYR A 46 -20.84 21.32 48.82
C TYR A 46 -19.75 20.30 49.19
N TRP A 47 -19.88 19.65 50.34
CA TRP A 47 -18.97 18.58 50.74
C TRP A 47 -19.05 17.37 49.79
N SER A 48 -20.25 16.95 49.40
CA SER A 48 -20.42 15.85 48.46
C SER A 48 -19.83 16.18 47.08
N ILE A 49 -20.16 17.36 46.52
CA ILE A 49 -19.64 17.79 45.21
C ILE A 49 -18.12 17.88 45.23
N SER A 50 -17.54 18.53 46.24
CA SER A 50 -16.09 18.68 46.35
C SER A 50 -15.36 17.36 46.60
N THR A 51 -15.96 16.43 47.33
CA THR A 51 -15.39 15.08 47.53
C THR A 51 -15.39 14.29 46.23
N THR A 52 -16.47 14.33 45.45
CA THR A 52 -16.51 13.74 44.11
C THR A 52 -15.45 14.38 43.21
N MET A 53 -15.38 15.71 43.16
CA MET A 53 -14.36 16.43 42.36
C MET A 53 -12.93 16.10 42.80
N LYS A 54 -12.64 15.93 44.10
CA LYS A 54 -11.33 15.47 44.58
C LYS A 54 -11.03 14.04 44.13
N SER A 55 -12.02 13.15 44.16
CA SER A 55 -11.89 11.80 43.61
C SER A 55 -11.60 11.85 42.11
N ASP A 56 -12.23 12.78 41.39
CA ASP A 56 -12.02 12.98 39.96
C ASP A 56 -10.60 13.43 39.63
N ALA A 57 -10.06 14.40 40.37
CA ALA A 57 -8.68 14.84 40.24
C ALA A 57 -7.68 13.69 40.45
N LYS A 58 -7.93 12.80 41.44
CA LYS A 58 -7.08 11.62 41.68
C LYS A 58 -7.12 10.63 40.52
N ALA A 59 -8.31 10.35 39.98
CA ALA A 59 -8.46 9.44 38.86
C ALA A 59 -7.78 9.99 37.58
N LEU A 60 -7.91 11.30 37.33
CA LEU A 60 -7.17 11.98 36.26
C LEU A 60 -5.65 11.98 36.50
N GLY A 61 -5.20 12.02 37.75
CA GLY A 61 -3.78 11.83 38.10
C GLY A 61 -3.25 10.47 37.61
N ALA A 62 -4.00 9.38 37.86
CA ALA A 62 -3.64 8.05 37.36
C ALA A 62 -3.64 7.97 35.81
N VAL A 63 -4.54 8.70 35.13
CA VAL A 63 -4.50 8.83 33.66
C VAL A 63 -3.23 9.58 33.21
N GLY A 64 -2.81 10.60 33.95
CA GLY A 64 -1.56 11.32 33.72
C GLY A 64 -0.33 10.41 33.82
N ASP A 65 -0.29 9.54 34.84
CA ASP A 65 0.79 8.55 35.00
C ASP A 65 0.82 7.56 33.82
N ALA A 66 -0.35 7.09 33.37
CA ALA A 66 -0.48 6.22 32.22
C ALA A 66 -0.05 6.90 30.90
N LEU A 67 -0.39 8.18 30.70
CA LEU A 67 0.09 9.00 29.58
C LEU A 67 1.61 9.20 29.62
N GLY A 68 2.19 9.35 30.81
CA GLY A 68 3.64 9.41 31.00
C GLY A 68 4.34 8.12 30.59
N LEU A 69 3.79 6.97 30.98
CA LEU A 69 4.30 5.66 30.56
C LEU A 69 4.16 5.44 29.05
N ALA A 70 3.02 5.83 28.48
CA ALA A 70 2.78 5.81 27.04
C ALA A 70 3.83 6.64 26.27
N ARG A 71 4.05 7.88 26.72
CA ARG A 71 5.07 8.77 26.15
C ARG A 71 6.46 8.14 26.20
N ALA A 72 6.85 7.58 27.35
CA ALA A 72 8.14 6.93 27.50
C ALA A 72 8.34 5.77 26.50
N LYS A 73 7.30 4.95 26.28
CA LYS A 73 7.31 3.87 25.29
C LYS A 73 7.52 4.39 23.87
N ILE A 74 6.79 5.44 23.49
CA ILE A 74 6.90 6.08 22.17
C ILE A 74 8.28 6.72 22.00
N ASP A 75 8.81 7.38 23.03
CA ASP A 75 10.13 8.01 23.00
C ASP A 75 11.25 6.97 22.79
N VAL A 76 11.16 5.78 23.40
CA VAL A 76 12.10 4.67 23.16
C VAL A 76 12.04 4.21 21.70
N ALA A 77 10.85 3.92 21.18
CA ALA A 77 10.69 3.50 19.78
C ALA A 77 11.20 4.56 18.80
N TYR A 78 10.86 5.84 19.04
CA TYR A 78 11.28 6.97 18.21
C TYR A 78 12.80 7.12 18.18
N GLN A 79 13.46 7.07 19.34
CA GLN A 79 14.92 7.18 19.42
C GLN A 79 15.63 6.02 18.73
N SER A 80 15.18 4.79 18.98
CA SER A 80 15.74 3.60 18.35
C SER A 80 15.56 3.63 16.83
N LEU A 81 14.38 4.03 16.33
CA LEU A 81 14.14 4.13 14.89
C LEU A 81 15.01 5.22 14.25
N SER A 82 15.18 6.37 14.92
CA SER A 82 16.10 7.42 14.47
C SER A 82 17.54 6.90 14.38
N SER A 83 18.01 6.13 15.36
CA SER A 83 19.34 5.51 15.30
C SER A 83 19.46 4.47 14.19
N VAL A 84 18.39 3.72 13.90
CA VAL A 84 18.36 2.79 12.76
C VAL A 84 18.48 3.55 11.44
N ILE A 85 17.78 4.68 11.27
CA ILE A 85 17.91 5.53 10.07
C ILE A 85 19.36 5.97 9.85
N ASP A 86 20.06 6.37 10.91
CA ASP A 86 21.48 6.76 10.82
C ASP A 86 22.35 5.59 10.34
N VAL A 87 22.16 4.39 10.91
CA VAL A 87 22.92 3.18 10.53
C VAL A 87 22.59 2.74 9.11
N LEU A 88 21.32 2.80 8.69
CA LEU A 88 20.91 2.50 7.31
C LEU A 88 21.51 3.50 6.32
N SER A 89 21.63 4.77 6.71
CA SER A 89 22.29 5.81 5.90
C SER A 89 23.78 5.52 5.72
N GLU A 90 24.45 5.05 6.77
CA GLU A 90 25.83 4.58 6.66
C GLU A 90 25.94 3.31 5.78
N PHE A 91 25.03 2.36 5.95
CA PHE A 91 24.94 1.14 5.13
C PHE A 91 24.83 1.48 3.65
N ARG A 92 23.95 2.41 3.30
CA ARG A 92 23.80 2.96 1.96
C ARG A 92 25.11 3.53 1.43
N ALA A 93 25.80 4.36 2.22
CA ALA A 93 27.07 4.96 1.82
C ALA A 93 28.15 3.88 1.52
N LYS A 94 28.16 2.78 2.28
CA LYS A 94 29.05 1.64 2.03
C LYS A 94 28.69 0.91 0.73
N LEU A 95 27.40 0.76 0.41
CA LEU A 95 26.97 0.19 -0.88
C LEU A 95 27.39 1.06 -2.06
N VAL A 96 27.30 2.39 -1.94
CA VAL A 96 27.81 3.32 -2.97
C VAL A 96 29.31 3.14 -3.16
N ALA A 97 30.08 3.09 -2.07
CA ALA A 97 31.52 2.85 -2.14
C ALA A 97 31.87 1.49 -2.78
N ALA A 98 30.99 0.49 -2.68
CA ALA A 98 31.17 -0.82 -3.32
C ALA A 98 30.94 -0.81 -4.83
N GLN A 99 30.37 0.26 -5.41
CA GLN A 99 30.20 0.42 -6.86
C GLN A 99 31.50 0.86 -7.55
N GLU A 100 32.44 1.44 -6.81
CA GLU A 100 33.71 1.92 -7.37
C GLU A 100 34.54 0.77 -7.97
N PRO A 101 35.02 0.89 -9.23
CA PRO A 101 35.89 -0.10 -9.84
C PRO A 101 37.17 -0.33 -9.04
N GLY A 102 37.58 -1.59 -8.86
CA GLY A 102 38.81 -1.96 -8.16
C GLY A 102 38.70 -2.12 -6.65
N VAL A 103 37.51 -1.92 -6.07
CA VAL A 103 37.23 -2.20 -4.66
C VAL A 103 36.90 -3.68 -4.45
N ASP A 104 37.41 -4.27 -3.37
CA ASP A 104 37.15 -5.66 -2.96
C ASP A 104 35.79 -5.78 -2.25
N PRO A 105 34.75 -6.39 -2.88
CA PRO A 105 33.42 -6.48 -2.29
C PRO A 105 33.40 -7.28 -0.99
N ALA A 106 34.30 -8.24 -0.81
CA ALA A 106 34.34 -9.08 0.39
C ALA A 106 34.78 -8.30 1.64
N LYS A 107 35.57 -7.23 1.46
CA LYS A 107 35.96 -6.35 2.58
C LYS A 107 34.80 -5.45 2.98
N ILE A 108 34.12 -4.84 2.02
CA ILE A 108 32.95 -4.01 2.30
C ILE A 108 31.83 -4.85 2.89
N GLN A 109 31.61 -6.08 2.41
CA GLN A 109 30.59 -6.98 2.96
C GLN A 109 30.76 -7.18 4.47
N LYS A 110 31.99 -7.29 4.99
CA LYS A 110 32.23 -7.41 6.44
C LYS A 110 31.79 -6.17 7.21
N GLU A 111 31.97 -4.99 6.64
CA GLU A 111 31.49 -3.74 7.23
C GLU A 111 29.96 -3.65 7.16
N LEU A 112 29.36 -4.05 6.04
CA LEU A 112 27.91 -4.15 5.89
C LEU A 112 27.31 -5.11 6.92
N ASP A 113 27.89 -6.29 7.13
CA ASP A 113 27.39 -7.27 8.11
C ASP A 113 27.49 -6.75 9.55
N GLN A 114 28.49 -5.92 9.87
CA GLN A 114 28.56 -5.23 11.16
C GLN A 114 27.42 -4.23 11.32
N LEU A 115 27.13 -3.44 10.28
CA LEU A 115 26.00 -2.49 10.29
C LEU A 115 24.66 -3.23 10.37
N LYS A 116 24.50 -4.39 9.73
CA LYS A 116 23.31 -5.23 9.91
C LYS A 116 23.12 -5.63 11.36
N GLY A 117 24.18 -6.15 11.99
CA GLY A 117 24.15 -6.53 13.40
C GLY A 117 23.83 -5.35 14.33
N GLN A 118 24.27 -4.14 13.99
CA GLN A 118 23.90 -2.94 14.73
C GLN A 118 22.41 -2.62 14.62
N VAL A 119 21.84 -2.63 13.41
CA VAL A 119 20.40 -2.42 13.20
C VAL A 119 19.58 -3.45 13.98
N GLU A 120 19.94 -4.73 13.89
CA GLU A 120 19.26 -5.81 14.62
C GLU A 120 19.35 -5.63 16.13
N SER A 121 20.52 -5.24 16.64
CA SER A 121 20.73 -4.98 18.08
C SER A 121 19.90 -3.79 18.57
N ILE A 122 19.84 -2.70 17.80
CA ILE A 122 19.01 -1.52 18.13
C ILE A 122 17.53 -1.91 18.13
N ALA A 123 17.09 -2.65 17.10
CA ALA A 123 15.71 -3.12 17.01
C ALA A 123 15.35 -4.02 18.21
N ALA A 124 16.18 -5.02 18.54
CA ALA A 124 15.94 -5.95 19.63
C ALA A 124 15.95 -5.28 21.02
N SER A 125 16.80 -4.26 21.22
CA SER A 125 16.93 -3.54 22.50
C SER A 125 15.88 -2.44 22.72
N SER A 126 15.08 -2.09 21.70
CA SER A 126 14.00 -1.09 21.77
C SER A 126 12.74 -1.60 22.50
N SER A 127 12.92 -2.20 23.67
CA SER A 127 11.85 -2.73 24.51
C SER A 127 11.57 -1.81 25.69
N PHE A 128 10.30 -1.49 25.91
CA PHE A 128 9.84 -0.78 27.10
C PHE A 128 8.69 -1.57 27.75
N ASN A 129 8.85 -1.91 29.04
CA ASN A 129 7.94 -2.77 29.79
C ASN A 129 7.63 -4.11 29.08
N GLY A 130 8.62 -4.70 28.40
CA GLY A 130 8.49 -5.99 27.71
C GLY A 130 7.82 -5.92 26.33
N ALA A 131 7.42 -4.74 25.87
CA ALA A 131 6.86 -4.53 24.54
C ALA A 131 7.86 -3.82 23.63
N ASN A 132 8.07 -4.36 22.44
CA ASN A 132 8.94 -3.82 21.40
C ASN A 132 8.09 -3.46 20.16
N TRP A 133 8.28 -2.25 19.62
CA TRP A 133 7.53 -1.74 18.47
C TRP A 133 8.34 -1.74 17.17
N LEU A 134 9.61 -2.12 17.24
CA LEU A 134 10.53 -2.24 16.10
C LEU A 134 10.82 -3.69 15.74
N SER A 135 10.68 -4.61 16.69
CA SER A 135 10.76 -6.05 16.48
C SER A 135 9.49 -6.70 17.02
N THR A 136 8.66 -7.24 16.13
CA THR A 136 7.34 -7.78 16.47
C THR A 136 7.24 -9.27 16.17
N ASP A 137 6.18 -9.88 16.70
CA ASP A 137 5.82 -11.28 16.50
C ASP A 137 4.30 -11.32 16.29
N ILE A 138 3.89 -10.96 15.07
CA ILE A 138 2.50 -10.80 14.64
C ILE A 138 2.31 -11.70 13.42
N ASP A 139 1.36 -12.64 13.46
CA ASP A 139 1.15 -13.61 12.39
C ASP A 139 0.98 -12.95 11.01
N ASP A 140 0.13 -11.92 10.92
CA ASP A 140 0.04 -11.02 9.77
C ASP A 140 0.10 -9.57 10.24
N ILE A 141 1.24 -8.91 10.00
CA ILE A 141 1.45 -7.52 10.39
C ILE A 141 0.57 -6.53 9.62
N HIS A 142 -0.06 -6.94 8.52
CA HIS A 142 -0.94 -6.09 7.72
C HIS A 142 -2.42 -6.29 8.06
N ASP A 143 -2.74 -7.22 8.97
CA ASP A 143 -4.08 -7.35 9.55
C ASP A 143 -4.28 -6.28 10.63
N ARG A 144 -5.20 -5.35 10.38
CA ARG A 144 -5.52 -4.22 11.27
C ARG A 144 -6.04 -4.64 12.66
N THR A 145 -6.51 -5.88 12.79
CA THR A 145 -7.00 -6.42 14.06
C THR A 145 -5.87 -7.03 14.89
N LEU A 146 -4.79 -7.47 14.24
CA LEU A 146 -3.62 -8.07 14.89
C LEU A 146 -2.50 -7.06 15.13
N ASP A 147 -2.34 -6.08 14.23
CA ASP A 147 -1.23 -5.11 14.28
C ASP A 147 -1.46 -3.92 15.21
N VAL A 148 -2.66 -3.82 15.81
CA VAL A 148 -3.05 -2.68 16.62
C VAL A 148 -2.57 -2.81 18.07
N THR A 149 -1.92 -1.76 18.56
CA THR A 149 -1.60 -1.56 19.98
C THR A 149 -2.39 -0.40 20.55
N HIS A 150 -2.85 -0.55 21.78
CA HIS A 150 -3.70 0.42 22.45
C HIS A 150 -2.91 1.20 23.50
N VAL A 151 -2.95 2.52 23.39
CA VAL A 151 -2.27 3.44 24.30
C VAL A 151 -3.30 4.29 25.02
N THR A 152 -3.23 4.36 26.34
CA THR A 152 -4.15 5.17 27.14
C THR A 152 -4.15 6.63 26.68
N SER A 153 -5.34 7.21 26.48
CA SER A 153 -5.49 8.61 26.07
C SER A 153 -6.25 9.44 27.08
N THR A 154 -7.52 9.16 27.34
CA THR A 154 -8.37 10.06 28.13
C THR A 154 -9.33 9.27 29.01
N MET A 155 -10.01 9.95 29.93
CA MET A 155 -11.12 9.37 30.67
C MET A 155 -12.39 10.19 30.42
N THR A 156 -13.46 9.53 29.98
CA THR A 156 -14.74 10.19 29.71
C THR A 156 -15.62 10.16 30.96
N ARG A 157 -16.26 11.29 31.28
CA ARG A 157 -17.20 11.43 32.39
C ARG A 157 -18.63 11.35 31.88
N SER A 158 -19.40 10.39 32.39
CA SER A 158 -20.85 10.28 32.19
C SER A 158 -21.61 10.90 33.37
N ALA A 159 -22.93 11.05 33.21
CA ALA A 159 -23.83 11.59 34.24
C ALA A 159 -23.81 10.79 35.56
N ASN A 160 -23.38 9.52 35.52
CA ASN A 160 -23.29 8.63 36.68
C ASN A 160 -21.86 8.48 37.24
N GLY A 161 -20.87 9.25 36.76
CA GLY A 161 -19.45 9.10 37.10
C GLY A 161 -18.58 8.81 35.87
N PHE A 162 -17.30 8.46 36.07
CA PHE A 162 -16.44 8.06 34.95
C PHE A 162 -16.92 6.75 34.32
N SER A 163 -17.01 6.73 32.99
CA SER A 163 -17.64 5.63 32.24
C SER A 163 -16.66 4.68 31.56
N ALA A 164 -15.51 5.17 31.07
CA ALA A 164 -14.49 4.32 30.46
C ALA A 164 -13.15 5.04 30.27
N LEU A 165 -12.06 4.27 30.26
CA LEU A 165 -10.77 4.70 29.76
C LEU A 165 -10.84 4.71 28.22
N SER A 166 -10.54 5.85 27.60
CA SER A 166 -10.35 5.94 26.16
C SER A 166 -8.90 5.58 25.84
N THR A 167 -8.73 4.82 24.76
CA THR A 167 -7.43 4.48 24.20
C THR A 167 -7.25 5.16 22.84
N MET A 168 -6.00 5.28 22.41
CA MET A 168 -5.60 5.59 21.05
C MET A 168 -4.98 4.34 20.44
N GLU A 169 -5.40 4.04 19.22
CA GLU A 169 -4.86 2.95 18.42
C GLU A 169 -3.58 3.41 17.72
N PHE A 170 -2.62 2.49 17.65
CA PHE A 170 -1.39 2.65 16.90
C PHE A 170 -1.12 1.34 16.15
N HIS A 171 -0.84 1.41 14.86
CA HIS A 171 -0.56 0.25 14.02
C HIS A 171 0.93 -0.04 13.99
N LEU A 172 1.32 -1.26 14.34
CA LEU A 172 2.72 -1.67 14.43
C LEU A 172 3.36 -1.90 13.07
N SER A 173 2.57 -2.09 12.01
CA SER A 173 3.03 -2.10 10.62
C SER A 173 3.77 -0.82 10.21
N GLU A 174 3.47 0.30 10.85
CA GLU A 174 4.10 1.60 10.57
C GLU A 174 5.51 1.73 11.15
N THR A 175 5.92 0.86 12.10
CA THR A 175 7.21 1.00 12.80
C THR A 175 8.03 -0.27 12.89
N SER A 176 7.41 -1.44 12.75
CA SER A 176 8.09 -2.72 12.93
C SER A 176 9.11 -2.94 11.81
N LEU A 177 10.40 -2.84 12.15
CA LEU A 177 11.50 -3.10 11.23
C LEU A 177 11.56 -4.58 10.84
N PHE A 178 11.32 -5.46 11.83
CA PHE A 178 11.36 -6.90 11.68
C PHE A 178 10.15 -7.53 12.35
N ASN A 179 9.53 -8.48 11.68
CA ASN A 179 8.45 -9.30 12.19
C ASN A 179 8.78 -10.77 11.97
N THR A 180 8.43 -11.63 12.92
CA THR A 180 8.84 -13.04 12.89
C THR A 180 8.20 -13.80 11.72
N SER A 181 7.01 -13.40 11.26
CA SER A 181 6.36 -13.93 10.06
C SER A 181 6.72 -13.17 8.75
N GLY A 182 7.57 -12.14 8.82
CA GLY A 182 7.91 -11.27 7.69
C GLY A 182 6.99 -10.04 7.56
N GLY A 183 7.20 -9.23 6.51
CA GLY A 183 6.43 -8.01 6.26
C GLY A 183 6.87 -6.77 7.06
N GLY A 184 7.90 -6.89 7.90
CA GLY A 184 8.53 -5.73 8.54
C GLY A 184 9.10 -4.74 7.51
N LEU A 185 9.35 -3.50 7.93
CA LEU A 185 9.83 -2.43 7.05
C LEU A 185 11.15 -2.78 6.33
N LEU A 186 11.98 -3.66 6.91
CA LEU A 186 13.26 -4.12 6.38
C LEU A 186 13.22 -5.57 5.85
N GLU A 187 12.03 -6.12 5.65
CA GLU A 187 11.79 -7.49 5.22
C GLU A 187 11.00 -7.52 3.91
N PRO A 188 11.06 -8.65 3.17
CA PRO A 188 10.19 -8.85 2.02
C PRO A 188 8.74 -8.74 2.46
N ASP A 189 7.95 -8.03 1.67
CA ASP A 189 6.50 -7.97 1.84
C ASP A 189 5.90 -9.23 1.21
N SER A 190 5.29 -10.07 2.04
CA SER A 190 4.70 -11.34 1.63
C SER A 190 3.49 -11.17 0.70
N ARG A 191 2.96 -9.94 0.56
CA ARG A 191 1.80 -9.63 -0.29
C ARG A 191 2.15 -9.41 -1.75
N LEU A 192 3.44 -9.41 -2.10
CA LEU A 192 3.88 -9.29 -3.48
C LEU A 192 3.40 -10.50 -4.32
N SER A 193 2.37 -10.28 -5.13
CA SER A 193 1.78 -11.31 -5.98
C SER A 193 2.41 -11.27 -7.37
N LEU A 194 3.28 -12.23 -7.68
CA LEU A 194 4.06 -12.20 -8.92
C LEU A 194 3.28 -12.59 -10.17
N THR A 195 2.25 -13.46 -10.09
CA THR A 195 1.59 -14.03 -11.29
C THR A 195 0.07 -13.83 -11.35
N LEU A 196 -0.60 -13.52 -10.23
CA LEU A 196 -2.07 -13.31 -10.17
C LEU A 196 -2.86 -14.43 -10.87
N GLY A 197 -2.57 -15.69 -10.56
CA GLY A 197 -3.24 -16.84 -11.19
C GLY A 197 -2.91 -17.02 -12.67
N GLY A 198 -1.84 -16.41 -13.17
CA GLY A 198 -1.40 -16.47 -14.56
C GLY A 198 -1.86 -15.26 -15.41
N ILE A 199 -2.65 -14.34 -14.86
CA ILE A 199 -3.00 -13.06 -15.54
C ILE A 199 -1.72 -12.29 -15.87
N ARG A 200 -0.76 -12.28 -14.94
CA ARG A 200 0.54 -11.63 -15.09
C ARG A 200 1.59 -12.67 -15.49
N ASN A 201 2.47 -12.32 -16.43
CA ASN A 201 3.59 -13.18 -16.82
C ASN A 201 4.51 -13.44 -15.62
N SER A 202 5.09 -14.65 -15.54
CA SER A 202 6.03 -15.02 -14.48
C SER A 202 7.37 -14.31 -14.55
N ASP A 203 7.69 -13.71 -15.71
CA ASP A 203 9.01 -13.20 -16.04
C ASP A 203 9.18 -11.76 -15.55
N ASN A 204 9.20 -11.60 -14.23
CA ASN A 204 9.61 -10.34 -13.63
C ASN A 204 11.14 -10.23 -13.72
N TYR A 205 11.63 -9.14 -14.30
CA TYR A 205 13.05 -8.84 -14.36
C TYR A 205 13.34 -7.55 -13.60
N ARG A 206 14.59 -7.37 -13.20
CA ARG A 206 15.01 -6.10 -12.59
C ARG A 206 15.51 -5.16 -13.67
N ASN A 207 15.02 -3.92 -13.71
CA ASN A 207 15.54 -2.91 -14.63
C ASN A 207 16.97 -2.48 -14.24
N GLN A 208 17.57 -1.56 -15.00
CA GLN A 208 18.90 -1.02 -14.70
C GLN A 208 18.94 -0.30 -13.34
N ASP A 209 17.79 0.23 -12.91
CA ASP A 209 17.56 0.81 -11.59
C ASP A 209 17.19 -0.25 -10.54
N GLY A 210 17.36 -1.53 -10.83
CA GLY A 210 17.17 -2.62 -9.88
C GLY A 210 15.77 -2.83 -9.32
N GLU A 211 14.79 -2.07 -9.81
CA GLU A 211 13.38 -2.22 -9.49
C GLU A 211 12.85 -3.47 -10.18
N ILE A 212 11.99 -4.23 -9.48
CA ILE A 212 11.26 -5.30 -10.13
C ILE A 212 10.32 -4.65 -11.14
N VAL A 213 10.57 -4.89 -12.42
CA VAL A 213 9.62 -4.56 -13.47
C VAL A 213 8.59 -5.65 -13.47
N ILE A 214 7.41 -5.26 -13.00
CA ILE A 214 6.21 -6.08 -13.03
C ILE A 214 5.61 -5.95 -14.42
N ASP A 215 5.44 -7.07 -15.12
CA ASP A 215 4.83 -7.06 -16.44
C ASP A 215 3.37 -6.60 -16.35
N ARG A 216 3.07 -5.46 -16.97
CA ARG A 216 1.72 -4.88 -16.98
C ARG A 216 0.88 -5.37 -18.17
N PHE A 217 1.46 -6.23 -19.00
CA PHE A 217 0.84 -6.75 -20.21
C PHE A 217 1.04 -8.25 -20.32
N ASN A 218 -0.05 -8.99 -20.45
CA ASN A 218 0.00 -10.39 -20.87
C ASN A 218 -0.92 -10.52 -22.07
N THR A 219 -0.37 -10.29 -23.26
CA THR A 219 -1.16 -10.35 -24.51
C THR A 219 -0.47 -11.22 -25.54
N LEU A 220 -1.26 -12.04 -26.22
CA LEU A 220 -0.81 -12.79 -27.39
C LEU A 220 -1.36 -12.10 -28.65
N ALA A 221 -0.53 -11.96 -29.68
CA ALA A 221 -0.92 -11.45 -30.98
C ALA A 221 -0.60 -12.48 -32.06
N GLY A 222 -1.43 -12.56 -33.09
CA GLY A 222 -1.19 -13.42 -34.24
C GLY A 222 -0.16 -12.79 -35.17
N GLU A 223 0.56 -13.64 -35.88
CA GLU A 223 1.50 -13.22 -36.91
C GLU A 223 0.91 -13.46 -38.29
N ARG A 224 1.11 -12.50 -39.19
CA ARG A 224 0.76 -12.65 -40.60
C ARG A 224 1.50 -13.81 -41.23
N ALA A 225 0.85 -14.46 -42.20
CA ALA A 225 1.51 -15.45 -43.04
C ALA A 225 2.68 -14.81 -43.78
N ARG A 226 3.90 -15.24 -43.44
CA ARG A 226 5.14 -14.72 -44.02
C ARG A 226 6.17 -15.82 -44.20
N PHE A 227 7.00 -15.69 -45.23
CA PHE A 227 8.20 -16.50 -45.39
C PHE A 227 9.32 -15.65 -45.98
N LYS A 228 10.57 -16.12 -45.81
CA LYS A 228 11.75 -15.49 -46.42
C LYS A 228 12.39 -16.40 -47.46
N PHE A 229 13.08 -15.78 -48.42
CA PHE A 229 13.93 -16.44 -49.39
C PHE A 229 15.15 -15.55 -49.71
N ASP A 230 16.20 -16.16 -50.24
CA ASP A 230 17.46 -15.46 -50.52
C ASP A 230 17.53 -15.04 -51.99
N PHE A 231 17.94 -13.81 -52.25
CA PHE A 231 18.23 -13.28 -53.57
C PHE A 231 19.53 -13.91 -54.09
N THR A 232 19.41 -14.81 -55.06
CA THR A 232 20.55 -15.59 -55.54
C THR A 232 21.40 -14.88 -56.60
N GLY A 233 21.11 -13.62 -56.93
CA GLY A 233 21.86 -12.82 -57.88
C GLY A 233 21.01 -12.08 -58.92
N PRO A 234 21.65 -11.19 -59.70
CA PRO A 234 20.97 -10.31 -60.65
C PRO A 234 20.32 -11.08 -61.81
N MET A 235 19.27 -10.49 -62.36
CA MET A 235 18.52 -11.03 -63.51
C MET A 235 18.20 -9.92 -64.51
N THR A 236 18.26 -10.23 -65.80
CA THR A 236 18.01 -9.27 -66.89
C THR A 236 16.97 -9.82 -67.85
N PHE A 237 15.94 -9.02 -68.11
CA PHE A 237 14.87 -9.32 -69.06
C PHE A 237 15.24 -8.70 -70.41
N ASP A 238 15.93 -9.44 -71.26
CA ASP A 238 16.47 -8.98 -72.54
C ASP A 238 15.60 -9.41 -73.74
N ASP A 239 14.88 -10.52 -73.62
CA ASP A 239 13.96 -11.04 -74.63
C ASP A 239 12.48 -10.74 -74.26
N PRO A 240 11.61 -10.38 -75.21
CA PRO A 240 10.18 -10.19 -74.94
C PRO A 240 9.45 -11.40 -74.34
N SER A 241 10.01 -12.61 -74.48
CA SER A 241 9.51 -13.84 -73.87
C SER A 241 9.96 -14.04 -72.41
N ASP A 242 10.95 -13.27 -71.95
CA ASP A 242 11.46 -13.33 -70.58
C ASP A 242 10.37 -12.96 -69.58
N ALA A 243 10.06 -13.89 -68.68
CA ALA A 243 9.04 -13.67 -67.68
C ALA A 243 9.16 -14.61 -66.49
N ILE A 244 8.71 -14.10 -65.34
CA ILE A 244 8.41 -14.88 -64.15
C ILE A 244 6.89 -14.84 -63.97
N THR A 245 6.24 -15.99 -63.91
CA THR A 245 4.79 -16.10 -63.68
C THR A 245 4.52 -17.04 -62.52
N PHE A 246 3.55 -16.71 -61.67
CA PHE A 246 3.12 -17.54 -60.56
C PHE A 246 1.71 -17.14 -60.11
N ASP A 247 1.02 -18.05 -59.44
CA ASP A 247 -0.23 -17.74 -58.74
C ASP A 247 0.08 -17.40 -57.28
N LEU A 248 -0.46 -16.28 -56.82
CA LEU A 248 -0.43 -15.84 -55.43
C LEU A 248 -1.78 -16.15 -54.79
N VAL A 249 -1.80 -16.94 -53.72
CA VAL A 249 -2.99 -17.16 -52.89
C VAL A 249 -2.78 -16.48 -51.54
N VAL A 250 -3.72 -15.62 -51.15
CA VAL A 250 -3.70 -14.92 -49.86
C VAL A 250 -4.94 -15.20 -49.02
N ASP A 251 -4.80 -15.14 -47.70
CA ASP A 251 -5.89 -15.08 -46.71
C ASP A 251 -6.88 -16.28 -46.76
N LYS A 252 -6.37 -17.46 -47.11
CA LYS A 252 -7.03 -18.75 -46.93
C LYS A 252 -7.19 -19.08 -45.43
N ASP A 253 -8.30 -19.71 -45.08
CA ASP A 253 -8.55 -20.20 -43.73
C ASP A 253 -7.63 -21.37 -43.38
N ASN A 254 -7.13 -21.38 -42.14
CA ASN A 254 -6.41 -22.52 -41.60
C ASN A 254 -7.41 -23.56 -41.05
N PRO A 255 -7.49 -24.79 -41.62
CA PRO A 255 -8.45 -25.80 -41.17
C PRO A 255 -8.22 -26.30 -39.74
N SER A 256 -7.04 -26.07 -39.15
CA SER A 256 -6.80 -26.40 -37.73
C SER A 256 -7.44 -25.40 -36.76
N ASP A 257 -7.75 -24.19 -37.22
CA ASP A 257 -8.06 -23.08 -36.33
C ASP A 257 -9.56 -22.72 -36.36
N VAL A 258 -10.25 -22.97 -37.48
CA VAL A 258 -11.67 -22.62 -37.67
C VAL A 258 -12.47 -23.81 -38.19
N ALA A 259 -13.77 -23.84 -37.90
CA ALA A 259 -14.66 -24.91 -38.37
C ALA A 259 -15.04 -24.75 -39.87
N PRO A 260 -15.35 -25.84 -40.59
CA PRO A 260 -15.86 -25.78 -41.97
C PRO A 260 -17.19 -24.99 -42.09
N PRO A 261 -17.51 -24.43 -43.27
CA PRO A 261 -16.71 -24.42 -44.51
C PRO A 261 -15.52 -23.45 -44.43
N HIS A 262 -14.44 -23.74 -45.17
CA HIS A 262 -13.22 -22.93 -45.16
C HIS A 262 -13.09 -22.07 -46.42
N ASP A 263 -12.77 -20.79 -46.25
CA ASP A 263 -12.41 -19.93 -47.37
C ASP A 263 -11.09 -20.39 -48.01
N GLN A 264 -11.10 -20.48 -49.35
CA GLN A 264 -9.94 -20.96 -50.12
C GLN A 264 -8.88 -19.87 -50.37
N GLY A 265 -9.10 -18.67 -49.84
CA GLY A 265 -8.26 -17.51 -50.11
C GLY A 265 -8.55 -16.86 -51.47
N ARG A 266 -7.86 -15.75 -51.72
CA ARG A 266 -7.92 -15.03 -52.99
C ARG A 266 -6.71 -15.40 -53.85
N THR A 267 -6.96 -16.02 -55.00
CA THR A 267 -5.93 -16.33 -56.00
C THR A 267 -5.78 -15.20 -57.02
N THR A 268 -4.56 -14.75 -57.25
CA THR A 268 -4.22 -13.77 -58.31
C THR A 268 -3.01 -14.28 -59.10
N SER A 269 -3.16 -14.43 -60.41
CA SER A 269 -2.04 -14.77 -61.30
C SER A 269 -1.18 -13.54 -61.56
N LEU A 270 0.11 -13.64 -61.26
CA LEU A 270 1.07 -12.55 -61.39
C LEU A 270 2.10 -12.85 -62.47
N ARG A 271 2.54 -11.78 -63.13
CA ARG A 271 3.57 -11.81 -64.17
C ARG A 271 4.54 -10.66 -63.96
N ILE A 272 5.82 -10.99 -63.92
CA ILE A 272 6.93 -10.03 -63.99
C ILE A 272 7.58 -10.25 -65.34
N ASP A 273 7.53 -9.23 -66.18
CA ASP A 273 8.21 -9.20 -67.47
C ASP A 273 8.94 -7.87 -67.64
N ARG A 274 9.56 -7.70 -68.80
CA ARG A 274 10.33 -6.49 -69.10
C ARG A 274 9.55 -5.18 -68.90
N THR A 275 8.25 -5.18 -69.21
CA THR A 275 7.39 -4.00 -69.06
C THR A 275 7.26 -3.60 -67.59
N VAL A 276 7.07 -4.61 -66.73
CA VAL A 276 6.99 -4.40 -65.27
C VAL A 276 8.31 -3.89 -64.71
N VAL A 277 9.44 -4.50 -65.12
CA VAL A 277 10.76 -4.09 -64.61
C VAL A 277 11.09 -2.66 -65.02
N ASP A 278 10.89 -2.27 -66.29
CA ASP A 278 11.16 -0.91 -66.75
C ASP A 278 10.22 0.13 -66.15
N ALA A 279 8.96 -0.24 -65.85
CA ALA A 279 8.03 0.64 -65.15
C ALA A 279 8.50 1.00 -63.73
N VAL A 280 9.16 0.06 -63.04
CA VAL A 280 9.66 0.24 -61.67
C VAL A 280 11.10 0.80 -61.65
N LEU A 281 11.93 0.36 -62.59
CA LEU A 281 13.37 0.62 -62.67
C LEU A 281 13.76 1.19 -64.05
N PRO A 282 13.32 2.41 -64.39
CA PRO A 282 13.44 2.97 -65.75
C PRO A 282 14.89 3.15 -66.23
N SER A 283 15.85 3.28 -65.31
CA SER A 283 17.28 3.45 -65.63
C SER A 283 18.06 2.14 -65.62
N ALA A 284 17.44 1.02 -65.24
CA ALA A 284 18.13 -0.26 -65.06
C ALA A 284 18.13 -1.12 -66.33
N ASN A 285 17.49 -0.65 -67.41
CA ASN A 285 17.37 -1.36 -68.68
C ASN A 285 16.96 -2.83 -68.46
N GLY A 286 15.85 -3.04 -67.74
CA GLY A 286 15.26 -4.34 -67.40
C GLY A 286 16.14 -5.30 -66.63
N THR A 287 17.19 -4.79 -66.00
CA THR A 287 18.00 -5.54 -65.04
C THR A 287 17.47 -5.29 -63.63
N ILE A 288 17.26 -6.36 -62.87
CA ILE A 288 17.09 -6.32 -61.42
C ILE A 288 18.45 -6.67 -60.82
N GLY A 289 19.15 -5.64 -60.34
CA GLY A 289 20.57 -5.75 -59.96
C GLY A 289 20.78 -6.18 -58.50
N THR A 290 19.89 -5.76 -57.60
CA THR A 290 20.01 -5.97 -56.16
C THR A 290 18.74 -6.56 -55.56
N TYR A 291 18.82 -7.14 -54.36
CA TYR A 291 17.62 -7.59 -53.63
C TYR A 291 16.64 -6.43 -53.36
N GLN A 292 17.12 -5.20 -53.20
CA GLN A 292 16.28 -4.01 -53.03
C GLN A 292 15.50 -3.66 -54.30
N ASP A 293 16.15 -3.77 -55.46
CA ASP A 293 15.48 -3.65 -56.76
C ASP A 293 14.41 -4.72 -56.91
N TYR A 294 14.71 -5.96 -56.50
CA TYR A 294 13.76 -7.06 -56.58
C TYR A 294 12.55 -6.84 -55.66
N ILE A 295 12.75 -6.37 -54.43
CA ILE A 295 11.67 -5.97 -53.51
C ILE A 295 10.74 -4.94 -54.16
N ARG A 296 11.31 -3.93 -54.84
CA ARG A 296 10.50 -2.90 -55.51
C ARG A 296 9.67 -3.48 -56.66
N VAL A 297 10.26 -4.35 -57.47
CA VAL A 297 9.56 -5.02 -58.58
C VAL A 297 8.49 -5.96 -58.05
N LEU A 298 8.78 -6.75 -57.02
CA LEU A 298 7.82 -7.62 -56.35
C LEU A 298 6.65 -6.82 -55.78
N ASN A 299 6.90 -5.73 -55.06
CA ASN A 299 5.82 -4.90 -54.51
C ASN A 299 4.92 -4.28 -55.58
N HIS A 300 5.44 -3.98 -56.77
CA HIS A 300 4.61 -3.49 -57.88
C HIS A 300 3.52 -4.49 -58.29
N VAL A 301 3.81 -5.79 -58.24
CA VAL A 301 2.86 -6.86 -58.60
C VAL A 301 2.13 -7.45 -57.39
N LEU A 302 2.76 -7.51 -56.22
CA LEU A 302 2.21 -8.12 -55.00
C LEU A 302 1.21 -7.22 -54.28
N THR A 303 1.48 -5.91 -54.17
CA THR A 303 0.62 -5.00 -53.38
C THR A 303 -0.82 -4.97 -53.87
N PRO A 304 -1.11 -4.87 -55.18
CA PRO A 304 -2.48 -4.96 -55.69
C PRO A 304 -3.13 -6.34 -55.47
N ALA A 305 -2.32 -7.39 -55.31
CA ALA A 305 -2.77 -8.77 -55.10
C ALA A 305 -2.92 -9.14 -53.61
N GLY A 306 -2.68 -8.20 -52.70
CA GLY A 306 -2.86 -8.40 -51.26
C GLY A 306 -1.64 -8.97 -50.54
N ALA A 307 -0.43 -8.85 -51.09
CA ALA A 307 0.81 -9.23 -50.43
C ALA A 307 1.88 -8.14 -50.59
N TYR A 308 2.99 -8.26 -49.88
CA TYR A 308 4.11 -7.33 -50.01
C TYR A 308 5.43 -8.02 -49.72
N ALA A 309 6.51 -7.45 -50.24
CA ALA A 309 7.88 -7.84 -50.00
C ALA A 309 8.61 -6.79 -49.15
N THR A 310 9.44 -7.24 -48.21
CA THR A 310 10.29 -6.40 -47.35
C THR A 310 11.70 -6.93 -47.29
N GLN A 311 12.63 -6.07 -46.86
CA GLN A 311 13.91 -6.54 -46.34
C GLN A 311 13.70 -7.35 -45.06
N VAL A 312 14.59 -8.32 -44.81
CA VAL A 312 14.59 -9.09 -43.56
C VAL A 312 15.45 -8.35 -42.52
N LEU A 313 14.94 -8.24 -41.31
CA LEU A 313 15.65 -7.65 -40.17
C LEU A 313 15.99 -8.76 -39.17
N ASP A 314 17.13 -8.61 -38.51
CA ASP A 314 17.59 -9.51 -37.44
C ASP A 314 18.24 -8.70 -36.30
N TYR A 315 18.50 -9.36 -35.17
CA TYR A 315 19.07 -8.74 -33.97
C TYR A 315 20.49 -9.25 -33.72
N ASP A 316 21.41 -8.34 -33.39
CA ASP A 316 22.75 -8.73 -32.91
C ASP A 316 22.71 -9.15 -31.42
N ASP A 317 23.85 -9.63 -30.89
CA ASP A 317 23.97 -10.08 -29.50
C ASP A 317 23.72 -8.95 -28.47
N ASP A 318 23.80 -7.69 -28.91
CA ASP A 318 23.53 -6.49 -28.11
C ASP A 318 22.07 -6.00 -28.25
N GLY A 319 21.25 -6.69 -29.05
CA GLY A 319 19.85 -6.37 -29.31
C GLY A 319 19.62 -5.26 -30.34
N ASN A 320 20.63 -4.85 -31.09
CA ASN A 320 20.48 -3.86 -32.16
C ASN A 320 19.91 -4.52 -33.43
N ILE A 321 19.02 -3.80 -34.09
CA ILE A 321 18.38 -4.24 -35.34
C ILE A 321 19.31 -3.97 -36.52
N PHE A 322 19.59 -4.99 -37.33
CA PHE A 322 20.32 -4.85 -38.60
C PHE A 322 19.55 -5.49 -39.77
N VAL A 323 19.93 -5.09 -41.00
CA VAL A 323 19.34 -5.62 -42.24
C VAL A 323 20.12 -6.83 -42.69
N VAL A 324 19.43 -7.94 -42.97
CA VAL A 324 20.03 -9.13 -43.58
C VAL A 324 20.14 -8.89 -45.08
N GLU A 325 21.36 -8.73 -45.57
CA GLU A 325 21.63 -8.55 -47.00
C GLU A 325 21.17 -9.77 -47.80
N ASP A 326 20.69 -9.51 -49.03
CA ASP A 326 20.18 -10.50 -49.96
C ASP A 326 19.02 -11.38 -49.43
N ALA A 327 18.38 -11.03 -48.32
CA ALA A 327 17.20 -11.74 -47.82
C ALA A 327 15.92 -10.93 -48.07
N ILE A 328 14.93 -11.57 -48.70
CA ILE A 328 13.63 -10.97 -49.02
C ILE A 328 12.55 -11.70 -48.23
N GLY A 329 11.78 -10.95 -47.43
CA GLY A 329 10.59 -11.44 -46.74
C GLY A 329 9.34 -11.14 -47.55
N LEU A 330 8.45 -12.10 -47.72
CA LEU A 330 7.11 -11.91 -48.26
C LEU A 330 6.07 -12.11 -47.16
N SER A 331 5.03 -11.29 -47.17
CA SER A 331 3.91 -11.38 -46.23
C SER A 331 2.59 -11.08 -46.93
N THR A 332 1.50 -11.71 -46.48
CA THR A 332 0.15 -11.23 -46.80
C THR A 332 -0.07 -9.84 -46.20
N SER A 333 -0.90 -9.03 -46.88
CA SER A 333 -1.41 -7.74 -46.40
C SER A 333 -2.68 -7.87 -45.56
N GLU A 334 -3.33 -9.04 -45.57
CA GLU A 334 -4.60 -9.32 -44.87
C GLU A 334 -5.72 -8.34 -45.23
N ASN A 335 -5.74 -7.88 -46.48
CA ASN A 335 -6.67 -6.86 -46.97
C ASN A 335 -7.58 -7.38 -48.09
N SER A 336 -7.60 -8.70 -48.31
CA SER A 336 -8.48 -9.32 -49.31
C SER A 336 -9.97 -9.24 -48.97
N GLY A 337 -10.29 -8.97 -47.70
CA GLY A 337 -11.64 -9.01 -47.13
C GLY A 337 -12.03 -10.36 -46.55
N LEU A 338 -11.16 -11.37 -46.63
CA LEU A 338 -11.32 -12.68 -45.99
C LEU A 338 -10.74 -12.67 -44.56
N ASP A 339 -11.12 -13.64 -43.73
CA ASP A 339 -10.72 -13.71 -42.32
C ASP A 339 -9.41 -14.48 -42.08
N GLY A 340 -9.02 -15.35 -43.02
CA GLY A 340 -7.79 -16.12 -42.95
C GLY A 340 -6.51 -15.27 -43.04
N SER A 341 -5.39 -15.92 -42.75
CA SER A 341 -4.05 -15.39 -42.99
C SER A 341 -3.22 -16.51 -43.58
N TYR A 342 -2.93 -16.40 -44.87
CA TYR A 342 -2.20 -17.39 -45.63
C TYR A 342 -1.44 -16.70 -46.74
N LEU A 343 -0.33 -17.31 -47.14
CA LEU A 343 0.46 -16.87 -48.26
C LEU A 343 0.99 -18.10 -48.97
N GLU A 344 0.64 -18.23 -50.24
CA GLU A 344 1.17 -19.26 -51.13
C GLU A 344 1.61 -18.67 -52.46
N ILE A 345 2.80 -19.08 -52.88
CA ILE A 345 3.23 -19.01 -54.27
C ILE A 345 3.12 -20.42 -54.83
N SER A 346 2.43 -20.55 -55.95
CA SER A 346 2.27 -21.82 -56.66
C SER A 346 2.40 -21.62 -58.17
N GLY A 347 2.82 -22.68 -58.87
CA GLY A 347 2.93 -22.64 -60.32
C GLY A 347 4.02 -21.71 -60.83
N LEU A 348 5.05 -21.43 -60.01
CA LEU A 348 6.15 -20.57 -60.39
C LEU A 348 6.87 -21.10 -61.63
N THR A 349 6.89 -20.29 -62.68
CA THR A 349 7.60 -20.55 -63.91
C THR A 349 8.46 -19.34 -64.24
N ALA A 350 9.74 -19.56 -64.53
CA ALA A 350 10.66 -18.55 -65.03
C ALA A 350 11.14 -18.98 -66.42
N VAL A 351 10.84 -18.16 -67.44
CA VAL A 351 11.22 -18.39 -68.83
C VAL A 351 12.27 -17.35 -69.19
N GLY A 352 13.42 -17.80 -69.71
CA GLY A 352 14.52 -16.93 -70.16
C GLY A 352 15.29 -16.20 -69.04
N VAL A 353 14.77 -16.18 -67.82
CA VAL A 353 15.38 -15.58 -66.61
C VAL A 353 15.37 -16.55 -65.43
N SER A 354 16.16 -16.25 -64.40
CA SER A 354 16.06 -16.91 -63.08
C SER A 354 14.96 -16.28 -62.24
N ALA A 355 14.33 -17.05 -61.35
CA ALA A 355 13.44 -16.51 -60.32
C ALA A 355 14.19 -15.94 -59.09
N SER A 356 15.52 -15.92 -59.14
CA SER A 356 16.44 -15.39 -58.12
C SER A 356 16.07 -15.76 -56.68
N GLY A 357 15.80 -17.05 -56.44
CA GLY A 357 15.51 -17.64 -55.13
C GLY A 357 14.02 -17.78 -54.78
N LEU A 358 13.12 -17.15 -55.56
CA LEU A 358 11.69 -17.37 -55.40
C LEU A 358 11.33 -18.83 -55.72
N THR A 359 10.48 -19.44 -54.91
CA THR A 359 10.05 -20.85 -55.05
C THR A 359 8.59 -21.02 -54.67
N ASP A 360 7.98 -22.11 -55.15
CA ASP A 360 6.65 -22.52 -54.69
C ASP A 360 6.70 -22.84 -53.19
N ARG A 361 5.86 -22.15 -52.42
CA ARG A 361 5.86 -22.24 -50.97
C ARG A 361 4.53 -21.77 -50.43
N GLN A 362 4.07 -22.40 -49.35
CA GLN A 362 2.89 -22.01 -48.60
C GLN A 362 3.19 -21.85 -47.12
N VAL A 363 2.47 -20.95 -46.45
CA VAL A 363 2.53 -20.74 -45.00
C VAL A 363 1.21 -20.17 -44.50
N PHE A 364 0.74 -20.64 -43.35
CA PHE A 364 -0.35 -20.02 -42.60
C PHE A 364 0.23 -19.01 -41.60
N GLY A 365 -0.50 -17.93 -41.36
CA GLY A 365 -0.26 -17.09 -40.19
C GLY A 365 -0.72 -17.78 -38.93
N THR A 366 -0.34 -17.23 -37.78
CA THR A 366 -0.78 -17.74 -36.48
C THR A 366 -2.03 -17.01 -36.02
N ARG A 367 -2.87 -17.69 -35.23
CA ARG A 367 -4.02 -17.08 -34.58
C ARG A 367 -3.65 -16.68 -33.15
N GLY A 368 -3.70 -15.38 -32.86
CA GLY A 368 -3.43 -14.80 -31.55
C GLY A 368 -4.66 -14.57 -30.69
N SER A 369 -5.84 -15.06 -31.08
CA SER A 369 -7.09 -14.91 -30.33
C SER A 369 -7.30 -16.02 -29.29
N GLY A 370 -6.23 -16.67 -28.84
CA GLY A 370 -6.28 -17.70 -27.79
C GLY A 370 -4.99 -17.74 -27.00
N MET A 371 -5.07 -17.81 -25.68
CA MET A 371 -3.91 -17.85 -24.79
C MET A 371 -4.14 -18.85 -23.65
N THR A 372 -3.05 -19.35 -23.08
CA THR A 372 -3.08 -20.25 -21.93
C THR A 372 -2.46 -19.55 -20.73
N LEU A 373 -3.20 -19.46 -19.63
CA LEU A 373 -2.71 -18.97 -18.35
C LEU A 373 -2.21 -20.15 -17.51
N SER A 374 -0.98 -20.05 -17.03
CA SER A 374 -0.43 -21.00 -16.05
C SER A 374 -0.87 -20.58 -14.65
N PHE A 375 -1.83 -21.31 -14.08
CA PHE A 375 -2.38 -21.01 -12.78
C PHE A 375 -1.37 -21.27 -11.67
N SER A 376 -1.23 -20.29 -10.78
CA SER A 376 -0.58 -20.42 -9.48
C SER A 376 -1.52 -19.83 -8.43
N PRO A 377 -1.70 -20.49 -7.27
CA PRO A 377 -2.46 -19.94 -6.17
C PRO A 377 -1.97 -18.54 -5.79
N PHE A 378 -2.90 -17.66 -5.45
CA PHE A 378 -2.59 -16.31 -4.97
C PHE A 378 -3.60 -15.85 -3.93
N THR A 379 -3.23 -14.81 -3.18
CA THR A 379 -4.06 -14.24 -2.13
C THR A 379 -4.22 -12.74 -2.38
N VAL A 380 -5.45 -12.25 -2.34
CA VAL A 380 -5.74 -10.83 -2.23
C VAL A 380 -5.66 -10.44 -0.76
N HIS A 381 -4.55 -9.81 -0.41
CA HIS A 381 -4.23 -9.46 0.97
C HIS A 381 -5.01 -8.24 1.45
N LEU A 382 -5.02 -8.01 2.76
CA LEU A 382 -5.41 -6.73 3.32
C LEU A 382 -4.36 -5.67 2.93
N ASP A 383 -4.82 -4.45 2.65
CA ASP A 383 -3.96 -3.31 2.31
C ASP A 383 -3.42 -2.59 3.57
N GLY A 384 -3.91 -2.98 4.76
CA GLY A 384 -3.62 -2.34 6.03
C GLY A 384 -4.39 -1.04 6.27
N LYS A 385 -5.29 -0.64 5.37
CA LYS A 385 -6.07 0.62 5.43
C LYS A 385 -7.58 0.41 5.44
N SER A 386 -8.07 -0.64 4.79
CA SER A 386 -9.49 -0.96 4.64
C SER A 386 -9.74 -2.46 4.70
N ASP A 387 -10.98 -2.83 5.02
CA ASP A 387 -11.40 -4.24 5.07
C ASP A 387 -11.54 -4.83 3.65
N ASP A 388 -11.73 -3.98 2.63
CA ASP A 388 -11.78 -4.37 1.21
C ASP A 388 -10.42 -4.89 0.71
N GLY A 389 -9.33 -4.47 1.36
CA GLY A 389 -7.99 -4.94 1.09
C GLY A 389 -7.37 -4.40 -0.19
N VAL A 390 -6.42 -5.16 -0.73
CA VAL A 390 -5.67 -4.81 -1.94
C VAL A 390 -6.58 -4.90 -3.16
N LYS A 391 -6.50 -3.89 -4.04
CA LYS A 391 -7.23 -3.89 -5.32
C LYS A 391 -6.33 -4.44 -6.41
N VAL A 392 -6.85 -5.40 -7.16
CA VAL A 392 -6.24 -5.91 -8.39
C VAL A 392 -7.08 -5.40 -9.55
N SER A 393 -6.44 -4.72 -10.49
CA SER A 393 -7.10 -4.18 -11.67
C SER A 393 -6.38 -4.59 -12.95
N PHE A 394 -7.15 -4.75 -14.02
CA PHE A 394 -6.63 -5.04 -15.35
C PHE A 394 -7.64 -4.61 -16.41
N SER A 395 -7.16 -4.45 -17.62
CA SER A 395 -7.99 -4.34 -18.81
C SER A 395 -7.91 -5.63 -19.60
N PHE A 396 -9.02 -6.07 -20.17
CA PHE A 396 -9.05 -7.22 -21.07
C PHE A 396 -9.60 -6.81 -22.43
N SER A 397 -9.02 -7.38 -23.49
CA SER A 397 -9.46 -7.17 -24.87
C SER A 397 -9.26 -8.43 -25.69
N ALA A 398 -10.16 -8.65 -26.64
CA ALA A 398 -10.01 -9.63 -27.71
C ALA A 398 -10.23 -8.94 -29.07
N ASN A 399 -9.38 -9.24 -30.03
CA ASN A 399 -9.46 -8.86 -31.45
C ASN A 399 -9.89 -7.45 -31.76
N GLY A 400 -9.00 -6.46 -31.64
CA GLY A 400 -9.26 -5.09 -32.13
C GLY A 400 -10.41 -4.33 -31.46
N GLU A 401 -11.24 -5.00 -30.67
CA GLU A 401 -12.34 -4.43 -29.90
C GLU A 401 -11.80 -3.56 -28.76
N PRO A 402 -12.55 -2.53 -28.35
CA PRO A 402 -12.14 -1.68 -27.23
C PRO A 402 -11.90 -2.49 -25.95
N GLN A 403 -10.74 -2.29 -25.33
CA GLN A 403 -10.44 -2.91 -24.04
C GLN A 403 -11.45 -2.47 -22.97
N ARG A 404 -11.82 -3.39 -22.08
CA ARG A 404 -12.68 -3.13 -20.93
C ARG A 404 -11.91 -3.28 -19.63
N PHE A 405 -12.22 -2.44 -18.65
CA PHE A 405 -11.55 -2.39 -17.36
C PHE A 405 -12.30 -3.22 -16.31
N TYR A 406 -11.55 -3.99 -15.54
CA TYR A 406 -12.03 -4.83 -14.44
C TYR A 406 -11.19 -4.59 -13.19
N GLU A 407 -11.84 -4.68 -12.04
CA GLU A 407 -11.22 -4.58 -10.72
C GLU A 407 -11.87 -5.62 -9.80
N PHE A 408 -11.06 -6.24 -8.96
CA PHE A 408 -11.53 -7.08 -7.86
C PHE A 408 -10.64 -6.87 -6.64
N ASP A 409 -11.21 -7.10 -5.47
CA ASP A 409 -10.56 -6.94 -4.18
C ASP A 409 -10.82 -8.18 -3.30
N ARG A 410 -10.39 -8.13 -2.03
CA ARG A 410 -10.54 -9.25 -1.11
C ARG A 410 -12.01 -9.53 -0.84
N SER A 411 -12.81 -8.49 -0.66
CA SER A 411 -14.26 -8.57 -0.44
C SER A 411 -14.96 -9.29 -1.60
N TYR A 412 -14.58 -8.99 -2.85
CA TYR A 412 -15.10 -9.66 -4.04
C TYR A 412 -14.78 -11.16 -4.06
N VAL A 413 -13.51 -11.52 -3.84
CA VAL A 413 -13.05 -12.92 -3.81
C VAL A 413 -13.76 -13.70 -2.71
N ASN A 414 -13.87 -13.10 -1.53
CA ASN A 414 -14.53 -13.68 -0.38
C ASN A 414 -16.02 -13.94 -0.65
N ALA A 415 -16.72 -12.96 -1.24
CA ALA A 415 -18.13 -13.09 -1.59
C ALA A 415 -18.36 -14.14 -2.70
N LEU A 416 -17.44 -14.25 -3.66
CA LEU A 416 -17.54 -15.22 -4.75
C LEU A 416 -17.43 -16.67 -4.23
N PHE A 417 -16.56 -16.91 -3.26
CA PHE A 417 -16.29 -18.27 -2.77
C PHE A 417 -16.81 -18.59 -1.37
N ASP A 418 -17.63 -17.71 -0.79
CA ASP A 418 -18.21 -17.83 0.56
C ASP A 418 -17.17 -18.16 1.65
N ARG A 419 -16.04 -17.44 1.63
CA ARG A 419 -14.90 -17.61 2.55
C ARG A 419 -14.31 -16.27 2.96
N ASP A 420 -13.55 -16.21 4.05
CA ASP A 420 -12.85 -14.99 4.47
C ASP A 420 -11.32 -15.16 4.45
N THR A 421 -10.80 -15.58 3.29
CA THR A 421 -9.36 -15.87 3.14
C THR A 421 -8.68 -14.97 2.11
N GLY A 422 -9.46 -14.39 1.17
CA GLY A 422 -8.94 -13.69 -0.01
C GLY A 422 -8.20 -14.61 -0.98
N LYS A 423 -8.27 -15.94 -0.82
CA LYS A 423 -7.45 -16.89 -1.57
C LYS A 423 -8.19 -17.45 -2.78
N VAL A 424 -7.44 -17.55 -3.88
CA VAL A 424 -7.76 -18.37 -5.05
C VAL A 424 -6.74 -19.52 -5.07
N GLU A 425 -7.20 -20.72 -4.74
CA GLU A 425 -6.35 -21.89 -4.45
C GLU A 425 -6.37 -22.94 -5.56
N THR A 426 -7.42 -22.95 -6.39
CA THR A 426 -7.60 -23.95 -7.46
C THR A 426 -7.82 -23.31 -8.83
N VAL A 427 -7.56 -24.08 -9.88
CA VAL A 427 -7.78 -23.63 -11.26
C VAL A 427 -9.27 -23.43 -11.55
N GLU A 428 -10.14 -24.21 -10.90
CA GLU A 428 -11.59 -24.08 -10.97
C GLU A 428 -12.06 -22.76 -10.35
N GLU A 429 -11.50 -22.37 -9.20
CA GLU A 429 -11.78 -21.06 -8.58
C GLU A 429 -11.29 -19.92 -9.47
N MET A 430 -10.12 -20.05 -10.09
CA MET A 430 -9.63 -19.03 -11.01
C MET A 430 -10.51 -18.91 -12.26
N HIS A 431 -11.00 -20.03 -12.80
CA HIS A 431 -11.97 -20.03 -13.89
C HIS A 431 -13.27 -19.33 -13.47
N GLU A 432 -13.80 -19.60 -12.28
CA GLU A 432 -14.99 -18.93 -11.74
C GLU A 432 -14.77 -17.43 -11.56
N LEU A 433 -13.62 -17.01 -11.03
CA LEU A 433 -13.23 -15.61 -10.88
C LEU A 433 -13.20 -14.88 -12.24
N LEU A 434 -12.46 -15.42 -13.22
CA LEU A 434 -12.36 -14.81 -14.55
C LEU A 434 -13.72 -14.77 -15.26
N THR A 435 -14.53 -15.83 -15.12
CA THR A 435 -15.88 -15.89 -15.69
C THR A 435 -16.79 -14.83 -15.07
N SER A 436 -16.76 -14.68 -13.74
CA SER A 436 -17.56 -13.69 -13.01
C SER A 436 -17.22 -12.24 -13.38
N LEU A 437 -15.97 -11.97 -13.74
CA LEU A 437 -15.50 -10.64 -14.14
C LEU A 437 -15.76 -10.35 -15.63
N ILE A 438 -15.41 -11.28 -16.52
CA ILE A 438 -15.22 -10.98 -17.96
C ILE A 438 -16.40 -11.47 -18.82
N ALA A 439 -17.03 -12.62 -18.49
CA ALA A 439 -17.90 -13.33 -19.42
C ALA A 439 -19.17 -12.54 -19.83
N ALA A 440 -19.69 -11.68 -18.94
CA ALA A 440 -20.86 -10.86 -19.23
C ALA A 440 -20.62 -9.84 -20.35
N ASP A 441 -19.38 -9.36 -20.46
CA ASP A 441 -18.96 -8.33 -21.40
C ASP A 441 -18.37 -8.89 -22.70
N TRP A 442 -17.95 -10.16 -22.68
CA TRP A 442 -17.29 -10.87 -23.78
C TRP A 442 -17.96 -12.23 -24.05
N PRO A 443 -19.18 -12.26 -24.62
CA PRO A 443 -19.95 -13.49 -24.80
C PRO A 443 -19.30 -14.49 -25.78
N ASP A 444 -18.47 -14.00 -26.69
CA ASP A 444 -17.76 -14.81 -27.68
C ASP A 444 -16.35 -15.23 -27.20
N VAL A 445 -16.01 -14.98 -25.93
CA VAL A 445 -14.76 -15.45 -25.32
C VAL A 445 -15.06 -16.66 -24.45
N LEU A 446 -14.41 -17.77 -24.79
CA LEU A 446 -14.46 -19.02 -24.06
C LEU A 446 -13.31 -19.03 -23.04
N ILE A 447 -13.66 -19.27 -21.78
CA ILE A 447 -12.73 -19.47 -20.66
C ILE A 447 -12.91 -20.94 -20.24
N GLU A 448 -11.87 -21.75 -20.36
CA GLU A 448 -11.96 -23.19 -20.16
C GLU A 448 -10.78 -23.68 -19.31
N VAL A 449 -11.04 -24.62 -18.41
CA VAL A 449 -9.98 -25.33 -17.69
C VAL A 449 -9.42 -26.41 -18.61
N ASP A 450 -8.17 -26.26 -19.06
CA ASP A 450 -7.51 -27.11 -20.07
C ASP A 450 -6.42 -28.02 -19.46
N GLY A 451 -6.45 -28.18 -18.14
CA GLY A 451 -5.49 -29.00 -17.39
C GLY A 451 -5.53 -28.73 -15.90
N ALA A 452 -4.67 -29.42 -15.13
CA ALA A 452 -4.65 -29.32 -13.67
C ALA A 452 -4.21 -27.94 -13.15
N SER A 453 -3.55 -27.13 -13.98
CA SER A 453 -3.05 -25.80 -13.62
C SER A 453 -3.06 -24.83 -14.81
N THR A 454 -3.96 -25.03 -15.77
CA THR A 454 -3.99 -24.26 -17.01
C THR A 454 -5.41 -23.83 -17.36
N ILE A 455 -5.57 -22.54 -17.65
CA ILE A 455 -6.83 -21.97 -18.16
C ILE A 455 -6.58 -21.50 -19.58
N SER A 456 -7.38 -21.99 -20.52
CA SER A 456 -7.43 -21.50 -21.89
C SER A 456 -8.44 -20.36 -21.97
N ILE A 457 -8.02 -19.22 -22.54
CA ILE A 457 -8.89 -18.08 -22.84
C ILE A 457 -8.78 -17.82 -24.33
N ARG A 458 -9.88 -18.00 -25.06
CA ARG A 458 -9.88 -17.88 -26.53
C ARG A 458 -11.20 -17.35 -27.05
N THR A 459 -11.18 -16.64 -28.16
CA THR A 459 -12.42 -16.33 -28.88
C THR A 459 -12.99 -17.60 -29.49
N ASP A 460 -14.33 -17.72 -29.51
CA ASP A 460 -15.04 -18.85 -30.09
C ASP A 460 -14.76 -18.93 -31.60
N PRO A 461 -14.06 -19.97 -32.10
CA PRO A 461 -13.76 -20.13 -33.52
C PRO A 461 -15.00 -20.35 -34.41
N ALA A 462 -16.15 -20.65 -33.82
CA ALA A 462 -17.41 -20.74 -34.55
C ALA A 462 -17.98 -19.36 -34.92
N VAL A 463 -17.64 -18.33 -34.15
CA VAL A 463 -18.11 -16.95 -34.33
C VAL A 463 -17.00 -16.08 -34.91
N ASP A 464 -15.80 -16.15 -34.35
CA ASP A 464 -14.63 -15.37 -34.73
C ASP A 464 -13.65 -16.20 -35.57
N ARG A 465 -13.60 -15.89 -36.86
CA ARG A 465 -12.75 -16.60 -37.83
C ARG A 465 -11.44 -15.87 -38.15
N LEU A 466 -11.20 -14.71 -37.53
CA LEU A 466 -10.02 -13.91 -37.82
C LEU A 466 -8.73 -14.69 -37.54
N ALA A 467 -7.71 -14.45 -38.37
CA ALA A 467 -6.38 -15.01 -38.23
C ALA A 467 -5.29 -13.95 -38.50
N GLY A 468 -4.05 -14.30 -38.14
CA GLY A 468 -2.84 -13.53 -38.41
C GLY A 468 -2.77 -12.22 -37.64
N GLY A 469 -2.22 -11.18 -38.25
CA GLY A 469 -1.90 -9.89 -37.62
C GLY A 469 -3.11 -9.10 -37.09
N ARG A 470 -4.33 -9.53 -37.42
CA ARG A 470 -5.58 -8.95 -36.93
C ARG A 470 -6.04 -9.51 -35.59
N THR A 471 -5.42 -10.60 -35.14
CA THR A 471 -5.83 -11.31 -33.94
C THR A 471 -4.97 -10.93 -32.75
N ARG A 472 -5.62 -10.68 -31.61
CA ARG A 472 -4.93 -10.40 -30.35
C ARG A 472 -5.86 -10.71 -29.18
N ILE A 473 -5.34 -11.26 -28.11
CA ILE A 473 -6.08 -11.42 -26.87
C ILE A 473 -5.19 -11.15 -25.67
N GLY A 474 -5.78 -10.69 -24.58
CA GLY A 474 -5.15 -10.77 -23.27
C GLY A 474 -5.37 -9.55 -22.41
N PHE A 475 -4.51 -9.44 -21.41
CA PHE A 475 -4.58 -8.53 -20.30
C PHE A 475 -3.60 -7.36 -20.49
N SER A 476 -4.05 -6.14 -20.25
CA SER A 476 -3.26 -4.92 -20.27
C SER A 476 -3.53 -4.12 -18.99
N ASN A 477 -2.68 -3.15 -18.68
CA ASN A 477 -2.84 -2.29 -17.50
C ASN A 477 -3.03 -3.08 -16.20
N ILE A 478 -2.31 -4.20 -16.05
CA ILE A 478 -2.38 -5.04 -14.85
C ILE A 478 -1.71 -4.29 -13.70
N ASP A 479 -2.46 -3.96 -12.66
CA ASP A 479 -1.99 -3.14 -11.54
C ASP A 479 -2.54 -3.64 -10.21
N VAL A 480 -1.71 -3.55 -9.16
CA VAL A 480 -2.07 -3.92 -7.79
C VAL A 480 -1.81 -2.70 -6.90
N SER A 481 -2.81 -2.25 -6.16
CA SER A 481 -2.82 -0.92 -5.53
C SER A 481 -1.74 -0.63 -4.48
N ILE A 482 -1.02 -1.66 -4.04
CA ILE A 482 0.07 -1.55 -3.05
C ILE A 482 1.46 -1.70 -3.66
N GLU A 483 1.56 -1.98 -4.95
CA GLU A 483 2.83 -2.06 -5.67
C GLU A 483 3.39 -0.64 -5.95
N PRO A 484 4.73 -0.45 -5.94
CA PRO A 484 5.77 -1.46 -5.76
C PRO A 484 5.99 -1.88 -4.29
N LEU A 485 6.21 -3.18 -4.07
CA LEU A 485 6.54 -3.75 -2.76
C LEU A 485 8.01 -4.22 -2.72
N ALA A 486 8.56 -4.32 -1.51
CA ALA A 486 9.90 -4.84 -1.31
C ALA A 486 9.90 -6.37 -1.40
N ASP A 487 10.75 -6.95 -2.24
CA ASP A 487 10.97 -8.40 -2.32
C ASP A 487 12.27 -8.87 -1.64
N LEU A 488 13.13 -7.91 -1.29
CA LEU A 488 14.44 -8.14 -0.69
C LEU A 488 14.36 -8.03 0.83
N SER A 489 15.15 -8.85 1.51
CA SER A 489 15.41 -8.70 2.94
C SER A 489 16.70 -7.93 3.16
N PHE A 490 16.70 -7.01 4.12
CA PHE A 490 17.92 -6.32 4.57
C PHE A 490 19.01 -7.32 5.02
N ARG A 491 18.58 -8.43 5.64
CA ARG A 491 19.49 -9.50 6.09
C ARG A 491 20.18 -10.21 4.92
N ALA A 492 19.49 -10.32 3.78
CA ALA A 492 19.92 -11.06 2.61
C ALA A 492 20.91 -10.30 1.70
N ILE A 493 21.21 -9.02 1.99
CA ILE A 493 22.14 -8.22 1.18
C ILE A 493 23.55 -8.83 1.22
N ASP A 494 24.00 -9.41 0.12
CA ASP A 494 25.36 -9.95 -0.02
C ASP A 494 25.97 -9.51 -1.36
N ILE A 495 26.90 -8.56 -1.31
CA ILE A 495 27.65 -8.04 -2.46
C ILE A 495 28.90 -8.86 -2.80
N ALA A 496 29.32 -9.76 -1.91
CA ALA A 496 30.47 -10.63 -2.14
C ALA A 496 30.05 -11.83 -3.00
N THR A 497 28.90 -12.43 -2.68
CA THR A 497 28.32 -13.53 -3.46
C THR A 497 27.62 -13.02 -4.72
N ASN A 498 26.96 -11.86 -4.64
CA ASN A 498 26.16 -11.31 -5.74
C ASN A 498 26.64 -9.90 -6.14
N PRO A 499 27.83 -9.74 -6.74
CA PRO A 499 28.38 -8.43 -7.07
C PRO A 499 27.59 -7.68 -8.14
N ALA A 500 26.82 -8.38 -8.98
CA ALA A 500 25.91 -7.76 -9.95
C ALA A 500 24.68 -7.11 -9.29
N MET A 501 24.35 -7.48 -8.05
CA MET A 501 23.17 -6.98 -7.32
C MET A 501 23.40 -5.65 -6.58
N LYS A 502 24.61 -5.07 -6.65
CA LYS A 502 24.96 -3.85 -5.89
C LYS A 502 24.03 -2.66 -6.17
N GLY A 503 23.66 -2.44 -7.43
CA GLY A 503 22.72 -1.39 -7.81
C GLY A 503 21.33 -1.63 -7.21
N ILE A 504 20.87 -2.87 -7.28
CA ILE A 504 19.59 -3.32 -6.72
C ILE A 504 19.53 -3.11 -5.20
N TYR A 505 20.59 -3.48 -4.47
CA TYR A 505 20.65 -3.28 -3.02
C TYR A 505 20.63 -1.80 -2.64
N LEU A 506 21.16 -0.92 -3.49
CA LEU A 506 21.15 0.52 -3.24
C LEU A 506 19.73 1.09 -3.32
N ASN A 507 18.96 0.71 -4.34
CA ASN A 507 17.58 1.17 -4.51
C ASN A 507 16.63 0.56 -3.46
N TYR A 508 16.88 -0.69 -3.06
CA TYR A 508 16.24 -1.28 -1.89
C TYR A 508 16.51 -0.44 -0.62
N MET A 509 17.76 0.00 -0.42
CA MET A 509 18.13 0.82 0.74
C MET A 509 17.39 2.15 0.77
N ASP A 510 17.22 2.81 -0.39
CA ASP A 510 16.47 4.06 -0.50
C ASP A 510 14.99 3.88 -0.13
N THR A 511 14.38 2.76 -0.56
CA THR A 511 13.00 2.43 -0.23
C THR A 511 12.81 2.21 1.27
N VAL A 512 13.66 1.39 1.89
CA VAL A 512 13.50 1.07 3.32
C VAL A 512 13.90 2.23 4.24
N LEU A 513 14.84 3.08 3.82
CA LEU A 513 15.13 4.35 4.49
C LEU A 513 13.89 5.24 4.52
N GLN A 514 13.20 5.40 3.38
CA GLN A 514 11.99 6.22 3.33
C GLN A 514 10.89 5.64 4.24
N LYS A 515 10.67 4.32 4.22
CA LYS A 515 9.74 3.64 5.14
C LYS A 515 10.07 3.91 6.62
N ALA A 516 11.34 3.82 7.01
CA ALA A 516 11.76 4.10 8.39
C ALA A 516 11.57 5.59 8.78
N ILE A 517 11.80 6.51 7.83
CA ILE A 517 11.54 7.95 8.00
C ILE A 517 10.04 8.20 8.20
N ASP A 518 9.20 7.58 7.39
CA ASP A 518 7.73 7.69 7.49
C ASP A 518 7.24 7.15 8.84
N GLY A 519 7.74 5.98 9.26
CA GLY A 519 7.46 5.43 10.60
C GLY A 519 7.88 6.35 11.75
N THR A 520 9.02 7.04 11.61
CA THR A 520 9.48 8.05 12.59
C THR A 520 8.55 9.27 12.62
N ALA A 521 8.08 9.71 11.45
CA ALA A 521 7.11 10.80 11.35
C ALA A 521 5.77 10.41 12.02
N THR A 522 5.30 9.18 11.81
CA THR A 522 4.09 8.62 12.44
C THR A 522 4.23 8.57 13.96
N LEU A 523 5.35 8.06 14.49
CA LEU A 523 5.65 8.12 15.93
C LEU A 523 5.70 9.55 16.46
N GLY A 524 6.29 10.49 15.71
CA GLY A 524 6.34 11.90 16.06
C GLY A 524 4.96 12.56 16.14
N ALA A 525 4.06 12.24 15.21
CA ALA A 525 2.67 12.70 15.23
C ALA A 525 1.90 12.09 16.41
N PHE A 526 2.08 10.79 16.67
CA PHE A 526 1.45 10.09 17.78
C PHE A 526 1.92 10.64 19.13
N ARG A 527 3.22 10.91 19.27
CA ARG A 527 3.81 11.60 20.44
C ARG A 527 3.17 12.97 20.66
N LYS A 528 3.03 13.80 19.63
CA LYS A 528 2.35 15.11 19.75
C LYS A 528 0.92 14.97 20.25
N ARG A 529 0.20 13.93 19.83
CA ARG A 529 -1.16 13.65 20.29
C ARG A 529 -1.21 13.29 21.78
N ILE A 530 -0.27 12.47 22.25
CA ILE A 530 -0.10 12.17 23.69
C ILE A 530 0.24 13.44 24.48
N ASP A 531 1.09 14.31 23.94
CA ASP A 531 1.49 15.57 24.60
C ASP A 531 0.30 16.50 24.78
N MET A 532 -0.51 16.71 23.73
CA MET A 532 -1.75 17.48 23.82
C MET A 532 -2.71 16.91 24.86
N GLN A 533 -2.79 15.57 24.95
CA GLN A 533 -3.66 14.90 25.89
C GLN A 533 -3.17 15.02 27.34
N THR A 534 -1.85 15.00 27.53
CA THR A 534 -1.19 15.21 28.83
C THR A 534 -1.45 16.63 29.32
N ASP A 535 -1.30 17.63 28.46
CA ASP A 535 -1.54 19.04 28.78
C ASP A 535 -3.02 19.31 29.09
N PHE A 536 -3.93 18.70 28.32
CA PHE A 536 -5.36 18.78 28.59
C PHE A 536 -5.71 18.17 29.96
N ASN A 537 -5.20 16.98 30.26
CA ASN A 537 -5.44 16.30 31.53
C ASN A 537 -4.92 17.12 32.71
N ALA A 538 -3.69 17.67 32.61
CA ALA A 538 -3.13 18.54 33.62
C ALA A 538 -3.97 19.81 33.84
N SER A 539 -4.44 20.43 32.76
CA SER A 539 -5.32 21.62 32.81
C SER A 539 -6.68 21.32 33.45
N LEU A 540 -7.23 20.13 33.20
CA LEU A 540 -8.48 19.66 33.79
C LEU A 540 -8.34 19.43 35.30
N ILE A 541 -7.26 18.76 35.73
CA ILE A 541 -6.93 18.58 37.16
C ILE A 541 -6.85 19.95 37.86
N GLN A 542 -6.07 20.88 37.31
CA GLN A 542 -5.92 22.22 37.89
C GLN A 542 -7.25 22.99 37.98
N SER A 543 -8.13 22.82 36.98
CA SER A 543 -9.45 23.47 36.98
C SER A 543 -10.37 22.86 38.03
N ILE A 544 -10.33 21.54 38.20
CA ILE A 544 -11.06 20.82 39.25
C ILE A 544 -10.54 21.24 40.63
N GLU A 545 -9.24 21.29 40.84
CA GLU A 545 -8.62 21.73 42.11
C GLU A 545 -9.04 23.16 42.47
N LYS A 546 -8.98 24.10 41.52
CA LYS A 546 -9.47 25.48 41.73
C LYS A 546 -10.97 25.51 42.01
N GLY A 547 -11.75 24.68 41.32
CA GLY A 547 -13.19 24.55 41.52
C GLY A 547 -13.52 24.04 42.93
N VAL A 548 -12.86 22.96 43.35
CA VAL A 548 -12.93 22.42 44.72
C VAL A 548 -12.58 23.52 45.72
N GLY A 549 -11.46 24.21 45.53
CA GLY A 549 -11.01 25.26 46.44
C GLY A 549 -12.06 26.36 46.62
N ARG A 550 -12.69 26.83 45.54
CA ARG A 550 -13.78 27.82 45.64
C ARG A 550 -14.98 27.32 46.46
N LEU A 551 -15.29 26.02 46.42
CA LEU A 551 -16.41 25.44 47.15
C LEU A 551 -16.11 25.33 48.63
N ILE A 552 -14.91 24.87 49.00
CA ILE A 552 -14.63 24.44 50.38
C ILE A 552 -13.53 25.20 51.10
N ASP A 553 -12.69 25.99 50.42
CA ASP A 553 -11.58 26.70 51.07
C ASP A 553 -12.11 27.91 51.86
N ALA A 554 -11.44 28.17 52.97
CA ALA A 554 -11.65 29.37 53.77
C ALA A 554 -10.76 30.51 53.26
N ASP A 555 -11.31 31.72 53.20
CA ASP A 555 -10.47 32.91 53.03
C ASP A 555 -9.74 33.17 54.35
N MET A 556 -8.43 32.94 54.35
CA MET A 556 -7.61 33.06 55.56
C MET A 556 -7.51 34.50 56.08
N ASN A 557 -7.72 35.52 55.25
CA ASN A 557 -7.74 36.91 55.70
C ASN A 557 -9.02 37.19 56.50
N ASP A 558 -10.17 36.74 56.00
CA ASP A 558 -11.45 36.89 56.68
C ASP A 558 -11.51 36.02 57.94
N VAL A 559 -11.09 34.76 57.86
CA VAL A 559 -11.06 33.84 59.00
C VAL A 559 -10.12 34.35 60.10
N SER A 560 -8.94 34.86 59.74
CA SER A 560 -7.99 35.44 60.70
C SER A 560 -8.56 36.69 61.39
N THR A 561 -9.19 37.59 60.61
CA THR A 561 -9.82 38.80 61.14
C THR A 561 -11.00 38.46 62.06
N ARG A 562 -11.83 37.51 61.66
CA ARG A 562 -12.97 37.03 62.43
C ARG A 562 -12.55 36.31 63.70
N LEU A 563 -11.51 35.49 63.65
CA LEU A 563 -10.98 34.79 64.83
C LEU A 563 -10.49 35.78 65.87
N LYS A 564 -9.74 36.82 65.45
CA LYS A 564 -9.30 37.90 66.35
C LYS A 564 -10.48 38.66 66.95
N ALA A 565 -11.49 38.99 66.15
CA ALA A 565 -12.69 39.65 66.63
C ALA A 565 -13.45 38.80 67.66
N LEU A 566 -13.59 37.49 67.41
CA LEU A 566 -14.23 36.55 68.33
C LEU A 566 -13.43 36.42 69.63
N GLN A 567 -12.09 36.33 69.57
CA GLN A 567 -11.24 36.32 70.76
C GLN A 567 -11.42 37.58 71.62
N VAL A 568 -11.53 38.76 70.99
CA VAL A 568 -11.83 40.02 71.71
C VAL A 568 -13.25 40.00 72.29
N GLN A 569 -14.24 39.47 71.56
CA GLN A 569 -15.61 39.32 72.05
C GLN A 569 -15.70 38.33 73.22
N GLU A 570 -14.95 37.23 73.22
CA GLU A 570 -14.87 36.29 74.35
C GLU A 570 -14.31 36.98 75.59
N GLN A 571 -13.25 37.78 75.45
CA GLN A 571 -12.68 38.56 76.55
C GLN A 571 -13.69 39.56 77.12
N LEU A 572 -14.39 40.31 76.25
CA LEU A 572 -15.42 41.27 76.67
C LEU A 572 -16.66 40.60 77.27
N ALA A 573 -17.08 39.45 76.74
CA ALA A 573 -18.19 38.67 77.28
C ALA A 573 -17.83 38.05 78.64
N GLY A 574 -16.59 37.61 78.82
CA GLY A 574 -16.06 37.18 80.11
C GLY A 574 -16.06 38.32 81.14
N GLN A 575 -15.62 39.51 80.75
CA GLN A 575 -15.71 40.71 81.58
C GLN A 575 -17.16 41.11 81.89
N SER A 576 -18.06 41.02 80.91
CA SER A 576 -19.49 41.34 81.09
C SER A 576 -20.19 40.34 82.01
N LEU A 577 -19.82 39.06 81.94
CA LEU A 577 -20.29 38.03 82.85
C LEU A 577 -19.79 38.28 84.28
N ALA A 578 -18.52 38.69 84.44
CA ALA A 578 -17.99 39.11 85.74
C ALA A 578 -18.76 40.32 86.30
N ILE A 579 -18.97 41.37 85.51
CA ILE A 579 -19.75 42.57 85.91
C ILE A 579 -21.22 42.22 86.24
N ALA A 580 -21.83 41.29 85.51
CA ALA A 580 -23.20 40.83 85.77
C ALA A 580 -23.31 40.01 87.07
N ASN A 581 -22.25 39.30 87.46
CA ASN A 581 -22.14 38.64 88.76
C ASN A 581 -21.87 39.66 89.87
N ASP A 582 -20.92 40.58 89.68
CA ASP A 582 -20.56 41.62 90.66
C ASP A 582 -21.74 42.56 91.00
N ASN A 583 -22.57 42.93 90.00
CA ASN A 583 -23.79 43.72 90.25
C ASN A 583 -24.82 42.96 91.10
N THR A 584 -24.85 41.63 91.02
CA THR A 584 -25.74 40.81 91.87
C THR A 584 -25.20 40.74 93.29
N ASP A 585 -23.88 40.70 93.45
CA ASP A 585 -23.21 40.75 94.75
C ASP A 585 -23.38 42.12 95.45
N LEU A 586 -23.32 43.23 94.70
CA LEU A 586 -23.63 44.57 95.22
C LEU A 586 -25.09 44.71 95.69
N VAL A 587 -26.04 44.07 95.00
CA VAL A 587 -27.45 44.03 95.44
C VAL A 587 -27.63 43.14 96.67
N MET A 588 -26.90 42.02 96.77
CA MET A 588 -26.87 41.18 97.97
C MET A 588 -26.31 41.91 99.20
N GLN A 589 -25.34 42.81 99.01
CA GLN A 589 -24.79 43.66 100.08
C GLN A 589 -25.75 44.75 100.58
N LEU A 590 -26.80 45.10 99.82
CA LEU A 590 -27.84 46.05 100.23
C LEU A 590 -28.98 45.40 101.05
N PHE A 591 -29.04 44.06 101.09
CA PHE A 591 -30.04 43.28 101.84
C PHE A 591 -29.46 42.49 103.02
N ASN A 592 -28.17 42.63 103.29
CA ASN A 592 -27.53 42.34 104.57
C ASN A 592 -27.29 43.66 105.32
#